data_AF-A0A846HCN1-F1
#
_entry.id   AF-A0A846HCN1-F1
#
_cell.length_a   1.000
_cell.length_b   1.000
_cell.length_c   1.000
_cell.angle_alpha   90.00
_cell.angle_beta   90.00
_cell.angle_gamma   90.00
#
_symmetry.space_group_name_H-M   'P 1'
#
loop_
_entity.id
_entity.type
_entity.pdbx_description
1 polymer ?
#
loop_
_entity_poly.entity_id
_entity_poly.type
_entity_poly.pdbx_seq_one_letter_code
_entity_poly.pdbx_strand_id
1 'polypeptide(L)'
;MEKIVISANETSNTSVQLSEFGDSLEVFGNLSVSGNEPAVLTDGLLNRINVEPPGGVIQAENTAIQVNGVGTNIFNDGTIQGGLNAINLADDNRASASIFNNGTISSGSRAINIGGVGGVVVNNNLIITTANPRNGTIYGDQTAQNVVIDNRSNGVVDVGVGNNGDAVSLELGANVNGSLVNSGLLQGRGVAVGTNRSAAVRLFRGDTVGSDVAVFNGDIENLGRLIAENAAAVVLQNGVQLNGSIINSGEIISANPANGIGISLENGSQLAGEIINTGSINGGRDG
;
A
#
# COMPACT_ATOMS: atom_id res chain seq x y z
N MET A 1 15.37 -20.11 16.28
CA MET A 1 14.84 -20.11 14.91
C MET A 1 13.90 -21.27 14.78
N GLU A 2 12.65 -20.99 15.11
CA GLU A 2 11.55 -21.91 14.93
C GLU A 2 11.07 -21.85 13.47
N LYS A 3 10.61 -23.00 12.96
CA LYS A 3 9.95 -23.10 11.67
C LYS A 3 8.59 -23.75 11.89
N ILE A 4 7.54 -23.00 11.59
CA ILE A 4 6.14 -23.44 11.66
C ILE A 4 5.67 -23.72 10.24
N VAL A 5 4.94 -24.82 10.05
CA VAL A 5 4.42 -25.23 8.73
C VAL A 5 2.94 -25.55 8.85
N ILE A 6 2.12 -24.90 8.03
CA ILE A 6 0.71 -25.27 7.81
C ILE A 6 0.66 -26.09 6.52
N SER A 7 0.38 -27.38 6.64
CA SER A 7 0.46 -28.31 5.51
C SER A 7 -0.67 -28.13 4.49
N ALA A 8 -0.49 -28.56 3.24
CA ALA A 8 -1.44 -28.29 2.14
C ALA A 8 -2.90 -28.73 2.39
N ASN A 9 -3.13 -29.74 3.23
CA ASN A 9 -4.47 -30.25 3.58
C ASN A 9 -4.89 -29.87 5.01
N GLU A 10 -4.16 -28.95 5.63
CA GLU A 10 -4.38 -28.51 6.99
C GLU A 10 -5.16 -27.20 7.00
N THR A 11 -6.10 -27.11 7.93
CA THR A 11 -6.70 -25.84 8.35
C THR A 11 -6.32 -25.60 9.80
N SER A 12 -5.51 -24.59 10.05
CA SER A 12 -5.24 -24.08 11.40
C SER A 12 -6.13 -22.88 11.69
N ASN A 13 -6.74 -22.86 12.87
CA ASN A 13 -7.51 -21.72 13.36
C ASN A 13 -6.80 -21.03 14.54
N THR A 14 -5.52 -21.32 14.74
CA THR A 14 -4.71 -20.80 15.85
C THR A 14 -3.72 -19.78 15.32
N SER A 15 -3.70 -18.60 15.93
CA SER A 15 -2.74 -17.55 15.59
C SER A 15 -1.30 -18.05 15.74
N VAL A 16 -0.44 -17.62 14.82
CA VAL A 16 0.99 -17.93 14.82
C VAL A 16 1.77 -16.71 15.30
N GLN A 17 2.62 -16.89 16.31
CA GLN A 17 3.53 -15.84 16.78
C GLN A 17 4.97 -16.17 16.36
N LEU A 18 5.65 -15.20 15.74
CA LEU A 18 7.07 -15.24 15.39
C LEU A 18 7.78 -14.18 16.24
N SER A 19 8.33 -14.57 17.38
CA SER A 19 8.86 -13.65 18.40
C SER A 19 10.39 -13.58 18.43
N GLU A 20 11.09 -14.60 17.97
CA GLU A 20 12.54 -14.68 18.03
C GLU A 20 13.20 -14.31 16.70
N PHE A 21 14.52 -14.15 16.75
CA PHE A 21 15.32 -13.90 15.55
C PHE A 21 15.14 -15.01 14.50
N GLY A 22 14.69 -14.60 13.32
CA GLY A 22 14.60 -15.44 12.13
C GLY A 22 13.52 -16.51 12.16
N ASP A 23 12.61 -16.50 13.14
CA ASP A 23 11.48 -17.44 13.13
C ASP A 23 10.70 -17.32 11.83
N SER A 24 10.21 -18.48 11.36
CA SER A 24 9.64 -18.61 10.03
C SER A 24 8.33 -19.38 10.02
N LEU A 25 7.43 -18.96 9.12
CA LEU A 25 6.17 -19.63 8.82
C LEU A 25 6.10 -19.96 7.32
N GLU A 26 5.77 -21.20 7.01
CA GLU A 26 5.42 -21.65 5.65
C GLU A 26 3.96 -22.13 5.63
N VAL A 27 3.15 -21.56 4.75
CA VAL A 27 1.72 -21.86 4.64
C VAL A 27 1.42 -22.46 3.27
N PHE A 28 1.21 -23.77 3.25
CA PHE A 28 0.75 -24.51 2.07
C PHE A 28 -0.77 -24.75 2.09
N GLY A 29 -1.36 -24.81 3.30
CA GLY A 29 -2.80 -24.99 3.53
C GLY A 29 -3.48 -23.69 3.96
N ASN A 30 -4.42 -23.77 4.90
CA ASN A 30 -5.22 -22.64 5.34
C ASN A 30 -4.93 -22.26 6.81
N LEU A 31 -4.52 -21.02 7.05
CA LEU A 31 -4.46 -20.41 8.37
C LEU A 31 -5.58 -19.38 8.49
N SER A 32 -6.61 -19.68 9.29
CA SER A 32 -7.86 -18.91 9.34
C SER A 32 -8.25 -18.55 10.78
N VAL A 33 -7.99 -17.31 11.19
CA VAL A 33 -8.28 -16.84 12.57
C VAL A 33 -9.50 -15.92 12.61
N SER A 34 -10.47 -16.25 13.46
CA SER A 34 -11.66 -15.42 13.70
C SER A 34 -11.44 -14.45 14.88
N GLY A 35 -12.24 -13.39 14.94
CA GLY A 35 -12.19 -12.39 16.00
C GLY A 35 -11.14 -11.30 15.75
N ASN A 36 -10.67 -10.69 16.84
CA ASN A 36 -9.81 -9.52 16.79
C ASN A 36 -8.32 -9.83 16.69
N GLU A 37 -7.93 -11.08 16.96
CA GLU A 37 -6.54 -11.51 16.92
C GLU A 37 -6.03 -11.59 15.47
N PRO A 38 -4.75 -11.25 15.22
CA PRO A 38 -4.18 -11.46 13.91
C PRO A 38 -3.96 -12.95 13.64
N ALA A 39 -3.97 -13.37 12.37
CA ALA A 39 -3.60 -14.74 12.03
C ALA A 39 -2.10 -15.01 12.22
N VAL A 40 -1.27 -14.01 11.92
CA VAL A 40 0.17 -14.04 12.21
C VAL A 40 0.60 -12.76 12.92
N LEU A 41 1.36 -12.89 13.99
CA LEU A 41 2.00 -11.80 14.71
C LEU A 41 3.52 -11.95 14.63
N THR A 42 4.23 -10.93 14.15
CA THR A 42 5.70 -10.91 14.17
C THR A 42 6.20 -9.83 15.11
N ASP A 43 6.92 -10.21 16.16
CA ASP A 43 7.56 -9.29 17.13
C ASP A 43 9.09 -9.32 17.05
N GLY A 44 9.63 -10.37 16.42
CA GLY A 44 11.06 -10.67 16.34
C GLY A 44 11.84 -9.85 15.30
N LEU A 45 13.07 -10.29 15.05
CA LEU A 45 13.98 -9.68 14.08
C LEU A 45 14.12 -10.62 12.88
N LEU A 46 13.98 -10.09 11.67
CA LEU A 46 14.17 -10.83 10.42
C LEU A 46 13.26 -12.06 10.29
N ASN A 47 12.02 -12.00 10.81
CA ASN A 47 11.06 -13.08 10.64
C ASN A 47 10.70 -13.28 9.17
N ARG A 48 10.26 -14.50 8.83
CA ARG A 48 9.91 -14.85 7.46
C ARG A 48 8.56 -15.51 7.38
N ILE A 49 7.72 -15.06 6.45
CA ILE A 49 6.43 -15.68 6.14
C ILE A 49 6.43 -16.02 4.65
N ASN A 50 6.20 -17.28 4.29
CA ASN A 50 5.97 -17.71 2.92
C ASN A 50 4.54 -18.26 2.80
N VAL A 51 3.75 -17.73 1.87
CA VAL A 51 2.41 -18.22 1.53
C VAL A 51 2.50 -18.87 0.16
N GLU A 52 2.42 -20.19 0.13
CA GLU A 52 2.84 -21.01 -1.00
C GLU A 52 1.67 -21.38 -1.92
N PRO A 53 1.86 -21.46 -3.24
CA PRO A 53 0.81 -21.92 -4.15
C PRO A 53 0.66 -23.45 -4.09
N PRO A 54 -0.46 -24.02 -4.57
CA PRO A 54 -1.68 -23.33 -5.02
C PRO A 54 -2.69 -23.07 -3.89
N GLY A 55 -2.42 -23.56 -2.68
CA GLY A 55 -3.40 -23.65 -1.59
C GLY A 55 -3.13 -22.77 -0.37
N GLY A 56 -1.97 -22.10 -0.31
CA GLY A 56 -1.59 -21.27 0.82
C GLY A 56 -2.54 -20.08 1.00
N VAL A 57 -3.21 -20.06 2.15
CA VAL A 57 -4.11 -18.98 2.56
C VAL A 57 -3.78 -18.56 3.99
N ILE A 58 -3.56 -17.27 4.19
CA ILE A 58 -3.60 -16.64 5.51
C ILE A 58 -4.81 -15.71 5.52
N GLN A 59 -5.76 -15.96 6.41
CA GLN A 59 -6.95 -15.12 6.53
C GLN A 59 -7.31 -14.81 7.99
N ALA A 60 -7.79 -13.58 8.22
CA ALA A 60 -8.34 -13.19 9.51
C ALA A 60 -9.52 -12.22 9.37
N GLU A 61 -10.43 -12.25 10.34
CA GLU A 61 -11.55 -11.29 10.41
C GLU A 61 -11.07 -9.86 10.68
N ASN A 62 -9.97 -9.69 11.43
CA ASN A 62 -9.36 -8.38 11.68
C ASN A 62 -8.13 -8.17 10.78
N THR A 63 -6.94 -8.55 11.26
CA THR A 63 -5.68 -8.36 10.53
C THR A 63 -5.07 -9.71 10.16
N ALA A 64 -4.74 -9.97 8.89
CA ALA A 64 -4.15 -11.27 8.54
C ALA A 64 -2.71 -11.38 9.10
N ILE A 65 -1.87 -10.38 8.86
CA ILE A 65 -0.49 -10.33 9.34
C ILE A 65 -0.24 -9.00 10.07
N GLN A 66 0.10 -9.07 11.35
CA GLN A 66 0.54 -7.94 12.17
C GLN A 66 2.06 -7.97 12.31
N VAL A 67 2.73 -6.88 11.94
CA VAL A 67 4.18 -6.71 12.05
C VAL A 67 4.52 -5.65 13.09
N ASN A 68 5.07 -6.09 14.22
CA ASN A 68 5.65 -5.23 15.26
C ASN A 68 7.19 -5.35 15.30
N GLY A 69 7.73 -6.38 14.65
CA GLY A 69 9.15 -6.70 14.55
C GLY A 69 9.91 -5.89 13.51
N VAL A 70 11.22 -6.14 13.40
CA VAL A 70 12.10 -5.43 12.44
C VAL A 70 12.47 -6.35 11.29
N GLY A 71 12.34 -5.85 10.07
CA GLY A 71 12.83 -6.52 8.87
C GLY A 71 12.12 -7.84 8.55
N THR A 72 10.83 -7.94 8.88
CA THR A 72 10.01 -9.10 8.50
C THR A 72 9.95 -9.22 6.97
N ASN A 73 10.20 -10.40 6.43
CA ASN A 73 10.06 -10.68 5.00
C ASN A 73 8.81 -11.51 4.74
N ILE A 74 7.91 -11.00 3.92
CA ILE A 74 6.65 -11.65 3.55
C ILE A 74 6.70 -11.97 2.07
N PHE A 75 6.68 -13.25 1.72
CA PHE A 75 6.61 -13.75 0.35
C PHE A 75 5.23 -14.35 0.14
N ASN A 76 4.42 -13.71 -0.70
CA ASN A 76 3.06 -14.16 -0.99
C ASN A 76 2.97 -14.63 -2.43
N ASP A 77 2.88 -15.94 -2.62
CA ASP A 77 2.54 -16.60 -3.87
C ASP A 77 1.11 -17.20 -3.83
N GLY A 78 0.45 -17.15 -2.66
CA GLY A 78 -0.92 -17.60 -2.42
C GLY A 78 -1.90 -16.45 -2.14
N THR A 79 -2.69 -16.55 -1.07
CA THR A 79 -3.69 -15.53 -0.68
C THR A 79 -3.47 -15.04 0.74
N ILE A 80 -3.45 -13.72 0.93
CA ILE A 80 -3.50 -13.06 2.24
C ILE A 80 -4.76 -12.20 2.30
N GLN A 81 -5.64 -12.44 3.27
CA GLN A 81 -6.92 -11.74 3.39
C GLN A 81 -7.19 -11.26 4.82
N GLY A 82 -7.48 -9.97 5.00
CA GLY A 82 -7.89 -9.44 6.31
C GLY A 82 -9.18 -8.64 6.23
N GLY A 83 -10.09 -8.79 7.19
CA GLY A 83 -11.32 -8.00 7.19
C GLY A 83 -11.06 -6.50 7.41
N LEU A 84 -10.13 -6.13 8.31
CA LEU A 84 -9.67 -4.75 8.51
C LEU A 84 -8.38 -4.45 7.75
N ASN A 85 -7.32 -5.24 7.93
CA ASN A 85 -6.10 -5.08 7.12
C ASN A 85 -5.55 -6.45 6.71
N ALA A 86 -5.09 -6.61 5.46
CA ALA A 86 -4.40 -7.86 5.13
C ALA A 86 -3.03 -7.90 5.81
N ILE A 87 -2.23 -6.85 5.65
CA ILE A 87 -0.94 -6.69 6.31
C ILE A 87 -0.92 -5.33 7.03
N ASN A 88 -0.55 -5.33 8.31
CA ASN A 88 -0.40 -4.13 9.12
C ASN A 88 0.98 -4.06 9.75
N LEU A 89 1.78 -3.07 9.38
CA LEU A 89 2.97 -2.68 10.13
C LEU A 89 2.53 -1.72 11.23
N ALA A 90 3.02 -1.93 12.44
CA ALA A 90 2.66 -1.10 13.58
C ALA A 90 3.11 0.36 13.41
N ASP A 91 2.29 1.28 13.90
CA ASP A 91 2.54 2.73 13.89
C ASP A 91 3.49 3.12 15.06
N ASP A 92 4.69 2.56 15.04
CA ASP A 92 5.71 2.77 16.08
C ASP A 92 7.03 3.30 15.50
N ASN A 93 8.15 3.13 16.21
CA ASN A 93 9.47 3.57 15.78
C ASN A 93 10.42 2.41 15.43
N ARG A 94 9.87 1.21 15.14
CA ARG A 94 10.66 -0.01 14.96
C ARG A 94 10.13 -0.93 13.86
N ALA A 95 8.81 -1.04 13.71
CA ALA A 95 8.17 -1.96 12.78
C ALA A 95 8.70 -1.75 11.36
N SER A 96 9.10 -2.84 10.71
CA SER A 96 9.48 -2.80 9.31
C SER A 96 9.30 -4.13 8.60
N ALA A 97 8.92 -4.06 7.33
CA ALA A 97 8.77 -5.25 6.49
C ALA A 97 9.14 -5.02 5.03
N SER A 98 9.53 -6.11 4.37
CA SER A 98 9.56 -6.24 2.91
C SER A 98 8.50 -7.25 2.47
N ILE A 99 7.57 -6.80 1.64
CA ILE A 99 6.41 -7.54 1.17
C ILE A 99 6.58 -7.79 -0.32
N PHE A 100 6.70 -9.05 -0.70
CA PHE A 100 6.83 -9.50 -2.08
C PHE A 100 5.57 -10.25 -2.47
N ASN A 101 4.74 -9.64 -3.31
CA ASN A 101 3.46 -10.20 -3.73
C ASN A 101 3.49 -10.69 -5.18
N ASN A 102 3.41 -12.00 -5.38
CA ASN A 102 3.04 -12.63 -6.65
C ASN A 102 1.64 -13.28 -6.60
N GLY A 103 1.01 -13.32 -5.43
CA GLY A 103 -0.32 -13.84 -5.18
C GLY A 103 -1.39 -12.74 -5.11
N THR A 104 -2.38 -12.95 -4.24
CA THR A 104 -3.42 -11.97 -3.94
C THR A 104 -3.31 -11.49 -2.50
N ILE A 105 -3.33 -10.17 -2.30
CA ILE A 105 -3.51 -9.53 -0.99
C ILE A 105 -4.84 -8.78 -1.04
N SER A 106 -5.78 -9.08 -0.14
CA SER A 106 -7.09 -8.41 -0.13
C SER A 106 -7.58 -8.01 1.25
N SER A 107 -8.36 -6.92 1.31
CA SER A 107 -8.98 -6.50 2.57
C SER A 107 -10.30 -5.75 2.42
N GLY A 108 -11.15 -5.84 3.45
CA GLY A 108 -12.34 -5.01 3.60
C GLY A 108 -12.04 -3.55 4.00
N SER A 109 -10.80 -3.19 4.38
CA SER A 109 -10.40 -1.79 4.54
C SER A 109 -9.08 -1.47 3.85
N ARG A 110 -7.92 -1.63 4.49
CA ARG A 110 -6.61 -1.36 3.83
C ARG A 110 -5.96 -2.70 3.52
N ALA A 111 -5.61 -2.96 2.26
CA ALA A 111 -4.89 -4.20 1.95
C ALA A 111 -3.52 -4.20 2.65
N ILE A 112 -2.80 -3.07 2.61
CA ILE A 112 -1.54 -2.90 3.32
C ILE A 112 -1.56 -1.57 4.08
N ASN A 113 -1.28 -1.61 5.39
CA ASN A 113 -1.01 -0.44 6.22
C ASN A 113 0.47 -0.43 6.61
N ILE A 114 1.14 0.69 6.33
CA ILE A 114 2.55 0.91 6.59
C ILE A 114 2.65 1.98 7.69
N GLY A 115 3.00 1.56 8.90
CA GLY A 115 3.55 2.41 9.95
C GLY A 115 5.05 2.15 10.14
N GLY A 116 5.65 2.72 11.17
CA GLY A 116 6.99 2.31 11.59
C GLY A 116 8.13 2.92 10.76
N VAL A 117 9.29 2.26 10.78
CA VAL A 117 10.54 2.81 10.20
C VAL A 117 10.82 2.35 8.77
N GLY A 118 10.00 1.48 8.19
CA GLY A 118 10.22 0.96 6.84
C GLY A 118 9.09 0.09 6.31
N GLY A 119 8.63 0.38 5.09
CA GLY A 119 7.70 -0.47 4.36
C GLY A 119 8.11 -0.58 2.91
N VAL A 120 8.58 -1.77 2.50
CA VAL A 120 8.86 -2.07 1.09
C VAL A 120 7.76 -2.96 0.57
N VAL A 121 7.04 -2.52 -0.45
CA VAL A 121 6.00 -3.30 -1.15
C VAL A 121 6.44 -3.50 -2.59
N VAL A 122 6.73 -4.74 -2.94
CA VAL A 122 7.00 -5.17 -4.31
C VAL A 122 5.81 -5.98 -4.78
N ASN A 123 5.00 -5.40 -5.65
CA ASN A 123 3.81 -6.05 -6.19
C ASN A 123 4.02 -6.51 -7.62
N ASN A 124 3.75 -7.78 -7.89
CA ASN A 124 3.82 -8.39 -9.21
C ASN A 124 2.51 -9.13 -9.58
N ASN A 125 1.46 -8.98 -8.77
CA ASN A 125 0.13 -9.49 -9.04
C ASN A 125 -0.92 -8.62 -8.34
N LEU A 126 -1.87 -9.14 -7.57
CA LEU A 126 -3.05 -8.39 -7.14
C LEU A 126 -2.97 -7.92 -5.69
N ILE A 127 -3.19 -6.63 -5.46
CA ILE A 127 -3.50 -6.03 -4.17
C ILE A 127 -4.83 -5.29 -4.33
N ILE A 128 -5.87 -5.68 -3.58
CA ILE A 128 -7.23 -5.17 -3.81
C ILE A 128 -8.03 -4.97 -2.52
N THR A 129 -8.96 -4.01 -2.52
CA THR A 129 -9.97 -3.90 -1.46
C THR A 129 -11.34 -4.42 -1.89
N THR A 130 -12.07 -5.05 -0.96
CA THR A 130 -13.41 -5.60 -1.19
C THR A 130 -14.54 -4.69 -0.69
N ALA A 131 -14.20 -3.63 0.06
CA ALA A 131 -15.08 -2.53 0.43
C ALA A 131 -14.31 -1.20 0.36
N ASN A 132 -14.95 -0.09 0.75
CA ASN A 132 -14.30 1.21 0.79
C ASN A 132 -13.11 1.21 1.76
N PRO A 133 -11.86 1.42 1.30
CA PRO A 133 -10.76 1.68 2.20
C PRO A 133 -10.99 2.95 3.00
N ARG A 134 -10.43 3.01 4.21
CA ARG A 134 -10.41 4.24 5.03
C ARG A 134 -9.77 5.42 4.29
N ASN A 135 -8.74 5.14 3.49
CA ASN A 135 -8.05 6.12 2.67
C ASN A 135 -7.67 5.49 1.32
N GLY A 136 -6.77 4.51 1.34
CA GLY A 136 -6.41 3.76 0.14
C GLY A 136 -6.11 2.28 0.36
N THR A 137 -5.99 1.56 -0.75
CA THR A 137 -5.67 0.12 -0.79
C THR A 137 -4.31 -0.15 -0.13
N ILE A 138 -3.30 0.65 -0.48
CA ILE A 138 -2.04 0.77 0.25
C ILE A 138 -2.03 2.11 0.96
N TYR A 139 -1.79 2.09 2.27
CA TYR A 139 -1.73 3.28 3.10
C TYR A 139 -0.41 3.39 3.84
N GLY A 140 0.21 4.56 3.84
CA GLY A 140 1.26 4.94 4.78
C GLY A 140 0.70 5.88 5.84
N ASP A 141 0.92 5.56 7.11
CA ASP A 141 0.62 6.43 8.25
C ASP A 141 1.71 7.49 8.44
N GLN A 142 1.41 8.59 9.14
CA GLN A 142 2.37 9.66 9.46
C GLN A 142 3.65 9.19 10.19
N THR A 143 3.61 8.04 10.86
CA THR A 143 4.78 7.42 11.50
C THR A 143 5.71 6.74 10.50
N ALA A 144 5.22 6.39 9.31
CA ALA A 144 5.94 5.66 8.29
C ALA A 144 7.18 6.41 7.82
N GLN A 145 8.32 5.74 7.88
CA GLN A 145 9.58 6.20 7.31
C GLN A 145 10.01 5.23 6.22
N ASN A 146 10.76 5.70 5.23
CA ASN A 146 11.37 4.87 4.18
C ASN A 146 10.33 3.99 3.44
N VAL A 147 9.30 4.62 2.87
CA VAL A 147 8.21 3.93 2.16
C VAL A 147 8.60 3.69 0.71
N VAL A 148 8.73 2.43 0.30
CA VAL A 148 9.06 2.04 -1.07
C VAL A 148 7.93 1.19 -1.65
N ILE A 149 7.37 1.64 -2.78
CA ILE A 149 6.34 0.90 -3.51
C ILE A 149 6.85 0.66 -4.94
N ASP A 150 7.10 -0.59 -5.29
CA ASP A 150 7.44 -1.06 -6.63
C ASP A 150 6.29 -1.93 -7.16
N ASN A 151 5.37 -1.32 -7.90
CA ASN A 151 4.30 -2.03 -8.58
C ASN A 151 4.75 -2.42 -10.00
N ARG A 152 5.18 -3.68 -10.16
CA ARG A 152 5.78 -4.20 -11.40
C ARG A 152 4.77 -4.32 -12.52
N SER A 153 5.23 -4.66 -13.72
CA SER A 153 4.41 -4.68 -14.95
C SER A 153 3.15 -5.55 -14.87
N ASN A 154 3.17 -6.63 -14.09
CA ASN A 154 2.01 -7.50 -13.85
C ASN A 154 1.21 -7.10 -12.59
N GLY A 155 1.75 -6.15 -11.82
CA GLY A 155 1.17 -5.68 -10.58
C GLY A 155 -0.07 -4.82 -10.80
N VAL A 156 -1.11 -5.11 -10.05
CA VAL A 156 -2.35 -4.35 -9.96
C VAL A 156 -2.58 -3.99 -8.50
N VAL A 157 -2.68 -2.69 -8.22
CA VAL A 157 -3.22 -2.16 -6.97
C VAL A 157 -4.54 -1.48 -7.30
N ASP A 158 -5.62 -2.03 -6.77
CA ASP A 158 -6.98 -1.62 -7.13
C ASP A 158 -7.83 -1.43 -5.87
N VAL A 159 -8.70 -0.44 -5.89
CA VAL A 159 -9.69 -0.17 -4.84
C VAL A 159 -10.91 -1.11 -4.94
N GLY A 160 -11.10 -1.75 -6.08
CA GLY A 160 -12.22 -2.65 -6.34
C GLY A 160 -13.45 -1.90 -6.88
N VAL A 161 -14.09 -2.49 -7.89
CA VAL A 161 -15.24 -1.89 -8.58
C VAL A 161 -16.37 -1.58 -7.59
N GLY A 162 -16.91 -0.36 -7.66
CA GLY A 162 -17.99 0.10 -6.79
C GLY A 162 -17.53 0.67 -5.45
N ASN A 163 -16.25 0.55 -5.11
CA ASN A 163 -15.66 1.14 -3.92
C ASN A 163 -15.13 2.56 -4.18
N ASN A 164 -14.93 3.31 -3.11
CA ASN A 164 -14.39 4.66 -3.09
C ASN A 164 -13.06 4.61 -2.31
N GLY A 165 -11.95 4.90 -2.98
CA GLY A 165 -10.59 4.61 -2.49
C GLY A 165 -9.51 5.28 -3.31
N ASP A 166 -8.45 5.72 -2.64
CA ASP A 166 -7.17 5.95 -3.29
C ASP A 166 -6.49 4.58 -3.53
N ALA A 167 -5.73 4.37 -4.59
CA ALA A 167 -4.94 3.13 -4.72
C ALA A 167 -3.77 3.14 -3.72
N VAL A 168 -3.00 4.21 -3.74
CA VAL A 168 -1.91 4.49 -2.80
C VAL A 168 -2.16 5.85 -2.13
N SER A 169 -2.18 5.88 -0.81
CA SER A 169 -2.42 7.09 -0.01
C SER A 169 -1.36 7.18 1.09
N LEU A 170 -0.49 8.18 1.04
CA LEU A 170 0.58 8.37 2.01
C LEU A 170 0.28 9.59 2.88
N GLU A 171 -0.02 9.34 4.15
CA GLU A 171 -0.04 10.35 5.20
C GLU A 171 1.41 10.61 5.64
N LEU A 172 1.88 11.83 5.42
CA LEU A 172 3.28 12.16 5.62
C LEU A 172 3.49 12.75 7.01
N GLY A 173 4.51 12.21 7.71
CA GLY A 173 5.18 12.91 8.79
C GLY A 173 5.94 14.15 8.31
N ALA A 174 6.70 14.80 9.20
CA ALA A 174 7.43 16.02 8.85
C ALA A 174 8.41 15.82 7.67
N ASN A 175 9.10 14.68 7.66
CA ASN A 175 10.10 14.35 6.66
C ASN A 175 10.13 12.83 6.43
N VAL A 176 9.64 12.39 5.27
CA VAL A 176 9.51 10.99 4.91
C VAL A 176 10.39 10.71 3.71
N ASN A 177 11.28 9.73 3.80
CA ASN A 177 11.97 9.20 2.62
C ASN A 177 11.10 8.14 1.96
N GLY A 178 11.14 8.05 0.64
CA GLY A 178 10.45 6.99 -0.06
C GLY A 178 10.73 6.95 -1.56
N SER A 179 10.03 6.07 -2.25
CA SER A 179 9.99 5.97 -3.71
C SER A 179 8.72 5.26 -4.12
N LEU A 180 8.07 5.74 -5.17
CA LEU A 180 6.96 5.05 -5.81
C LEU A 180 7.30 4.83 -7.27
N VAL A 181 7.41 3.57 -7.66
CA VAL A 181 7.62 3.15 -9.04
C VAL A 181 6.43 2.29 -9.46
N ASN A 182 5.73 2.72 -10.51
CA ASN A 182 4.63 1.97 -11.09
C ASN A 182 4.95 1.59 -12.54
N SER A 183 5.14 0.30 -12.80
CA SER A 183 5.16 -0.29 -14.14
C SER A 183 3.85 -1.01 -14.49
N GLY A 184 2.99 -1.28 -13.51
CA GLY A 184 1.70 -1.94 -13.68
C GLY A 184 0.51 -0.98 -13.64
N LEU A 185 -0.55 -1.35 -12.93
CA LEU A 185 -1.75 -0.53 -12.73
C LEU A 185 -1.88 -0.12 -11.25
N LEU A 186 -1.98 1.19 -10.99
CA LEU A 186 -2.54 1.74 -9.75
C LEU A 186 -3.87 2.41 -10.09
N GLN A 187 -4.97 1.93 -9.51
CA GLN A 187 -6.31 2.40 -9.82
C GLN A 187 -7.08 2.86 -8.59
N GLY A 188 -7.20 4.19 -8.46
CA GLY A 188 -8.15 4.83 -7.57
C GLY A 188 -9.56 4.74 -8.16
N ARG A 189 -10.56 4.50 -7.31
CA ARG A 189 -11.95 4.30 -7.75
C ARG A 189 -12.96 5.10 -6.96
N GLY A 190 -14.15 5.22 -7.54
CA GLY A 190 -15.29 5.91 -6.97
C GLY A 190 -15.14 7.42 -7.05
N VAL A 191 -15.74 8.10 -6.07
CA VAL A 191 -15.68 9.56 -5.91
C VAL A 191 -15.04 9.91 -4.58
N ALA A 192 -14.55 11.16 -4.46
CA ALA A 192 -14.03 11.66 -3.20
C ALA A 192 -15.13 11.66 -2.11
N VAL A 193 -14.93 10.87 -1.05
CA VAL A 193 -15.83 10.78 0.11
C VAL A 193 -15.02 10.85 1.39
N GLY A 194 -15.45 11.66 2.34
CA GLY A 194 -14.73 11.86 3.60
C GLY A 194 -13.33 12.42 3.34
N THR A 195 -12.29 11.73 3.81
CA THR A 195 -10.90 12.14 3.62
C THR A 195 -10.31 11.67 2.30
N ASN A 196 -10.93 10.73 1.60
CA ASN A 196 -10.42 10.05 0.40
C ASN A 196 -10.61 10.87 -0.88
N ARG A 197 -9.72 10.72 -1.87
CA ARG A 197 -9.74 11.48 -3.13
C ARG A 197 -9.98 10.65 -4.37
N SER A 198 -10.10 9.32 -4.27
CA SER A 198 -10.19 8.43 -5.44
C SER A 198 -8.98 8.52 -6.39
N ALA A 199 -7.82 8.87 -5.86
CA ALA A 199 -6.60 9.04 -6.63
C ALA A 199 -5.88 7.71 -6.86
N ALA A 200 -5.07 7.60 -7.92
CA ALA A 200 -4.11 6.50 -8.01
C ALA A 200 -3.00 6.67 -6.97
N VAL A 201 -2.47 7.89 -6.85
CA VAL A 201 -1.46 8.26 -5.86
C VAL A 201 -1.86 9.55 -5.17
N ARG A 202 -1.83 9.54 -3.85
CA ARG A 202 -2.07 10.72 -3.02
C ARG A 202 -1.01 10.88 -1.96
N LEU A 203 -0.47 12.09 -1.85
CA LEU A 203 0.34 12.54 -0.72
C LEU A 203 -0.43 13.60 0.07
N PHE A 204 -0.51 13.45 1.38
CA PHE A 204 -1.13 14.43 2.27
C PHE A 204 -0.39 14.55 3.60
N ARG A 205 -0.49 15.72 4.24
CA ARG A 205 0.17 15.99 5.52
C ARG A 205 -0.61 15.34 6.67
N GLY A 206 0.08 14.69 7.59
CA GLY A 206 -0.51 14.20 8.83
C GLY A 206 -0.87 15.31 9.80
N ASP A 207 -1.96 15.12 10.54
CA ASP A 207 -2.53 16.18 11.40
C ASP A 207 -1.62 16.56 12.57
N THR A 208 -0.73 15.66 13.00
CA THR A 208 0.17 15.88 14.15
C THR A 208 1.55 16.40 13.77
N VAL A 209 1.78 16.68 12.49
CA VAL A 209 3.06 17.22 12.01
C VAL A 209 3.29 18.61 12.58
N GLY A 210 4.35 18.77 13.38
CA GLY A 210 4.69 20.06 14.01
C GLY A 210 5.20 21.16 13.05
N SER A 211 5.39 20.82 11.77
CA SER A 211 5.73 21.73 10.68
C SER A 211 4.48 22.07 9.86
N ASP A 212 4.45 23.26 9.26
CA ASP A 212 3.40 23.66 8.31
C ASP A 212 3.48 22.85 6.99
N VAL A 213 4.65 22.26 6.71
CA VAL A 213 4.91 21.45 5.52
C VAL A 213 5.39 20.05 5.92
N ALA A 214 4.78 19.02 5.33
CA ALA A 214 5.26 17.65 5.33
C ALA A 214 6.01 17.36 4.03
N VAL A 215 7.21 16.78 4.12
CA VAL A 215 8.09 16.55 2.97
C VAL A 215 8.16 15.06 2.63
N PHE A 216 7.92 14.71 1.37
CA PHE A 216 8.25 13.40 0.80
C PHE A 216 9.52 13.53 -0.04
N ASN A 217 10.60 12.85 0.35
CA ASN A 217 11.87 12.81 -0.39
C ASN A 217 11.92 11.54 -1.22
N GLY A 218 11.76 11.70 -2.52
CA GLY A 218 11.65 10.60 -3.46
C GLY A 218 10.88 10.99 -4.70
N ASP A 219 10.98 10.16 -5.73
CA ASP A 219 10.27 10.36 -6.99
C ASP A 219 8.97 9.56 -7.03
N ILE A 220 8.03 10.06 -7.83
CA ILE A 220 6.86 9.30 -8.30
C ILE A 220 7.13 8.96 -9.76
N GLU A 221 7.52 7.71 -10.03
CA GLU A 221 7.83 7.20 -11.36
C GLU A 221 6.69 6.35 -11.89
N ASN A 222 6.18 6.69 -13.07
CA ASN A 222 5.16 5.93 -13.77
C ASN A 222 5.64 5.49 -15.15
N LEU A 223 5.75 4.19 -15.34
CA LEU A 223 5.96 3.50 -16.61
C LEU A 223 4.69 2.75 -17.06
N GLY A 224 3.78 2.49 -16.12
CA GLY A 224 2.49 1.83 -16.36
C GLY A 224 1.33 2.83 -16.39
N ARG A 225 0.28 2.53 -15.64
CA ARG A 225 -0.98 3.30 -15.63
C ARG A 225 -1.33 3.75 -14.21
N LEU A 226 -1.45 5.07 -14.03
CA LEU A 226 -2.07 5.69 -12.85
C LEU A 226 -3.45 6.18 -13.25
N ILE A 227 -4.50 5.59 -12.67
CA ILE A 227 -5.89 5.88 -13.04
C ILE A 227 -6.70 6.33 -11.84
N ALA A 228 -7.42 7.44 -11.98
CA ALA A 228 -8.51 7.82 -11.09
C ALA A 228 -9.84 7.80 -11.85
N GLU A 229 -10.88 7.21 -11.28
CA GLU A 229 -12.20 7.15 -11.93
C GLU A 229 -12.86 8.53 -12.06
N ASN A 230 -12.88 9.34 -10.99
CA ASN A 230 -13.63 10.61 -10.99
C ASN A 230 -12.81 11.84 -10.58
N ALA A 231 -11.58 11.66 -10.11
CA ALA A 231 -10.76 12.71 -9.50
C ALA A 231 -9.39 12.84 -10.18
N ALA A 232 -8.44 13.49 -9.52
CA ALA A 232 -7.08 13.55 -10.03
C ALA A 232 -6.33 12.23 -9.83
N ALA A 233 -5.56 11.80 -10.84
CA ALA A 233 -4.81 10.54 -10.75
C ALA A 233 -3.63 10.64 -9.77
N VAL A 234 -2.92 11.76 -9.79
CA VAL A 234 -1.87 12.09 -8.81
C VAL A 234 -2.28 13.35 -8.05
N VAL A 235 -2.24 13.30 -6.71
CA VAL A 235 -2.63 14.42 -5.84
C VAL A 235 -1.53 14.71 -4.82
N LEU A 236 -1.05 15.96 -4.81
CA LEU A 236 -0.29 16.54 -3.70
C LEU A 236 -1.21 17.54 -2.99
N GLN A 237 -1.55 17.25 -1.73
CA GLN A 237 -2.44 18.11 -0.95
C GLN A 237 -1.75 19.34 -0.37
N ASN A 238 -2.54 20.30 0.10
CA ASN A 238 -2.05 21.47 0.82
C ASN A 238 -1.09 21.07 1.96
N GLY A 239 0.01 21.82 2.12
CA GLY A 239 1.01 21.57 3.15
C GLY A 239 1.90 20.35 2.87
N VAL A 240 1.91 19.83 1.64
CA VAL A 240 2.84 18.78 1.20
C VAL A 240 3.88 19.35 0.24
N GLN A 241 5.14 18.99 0.46
CA GLN A 241 6.22 19.16 -0.50
C GLN A 241 6.68 17.80 -1.03
N LEU A 242 6.69 17.65 -2.36
CA LEU A 242 7.43 16.58 -3.04
C LEU A 242 8.85 17.08 -3.31
N ASN A 243 9.80 16.60 -2.51
CA ASN A 243 11.23 16.80 -2.72
C ASN A 243 11.79 15.71 -3.65
N GLY A 244 11.36 15.80 -4.90
CA GLY A 244 11.63 14.88 -6.00
C GLY A 244 10.82 15.30 -7.22
N SER A 245 10.78 14.44 -8.23
CA SER A 245 10.10 14.66 -9.50
C SER A 245 8.91 13.72 -9.69
N ILE A 246 7.97 14.13 -10.54
CA ILE A 246 6.97 13.24 -11.11
C ILE A 246 7.46 12.86 -12.50
N ILE A 247 7.83 11.60 -12.69
CA ILE A 247 8.43 11.11 -13.94
C ILE A 247 7.42 10.19 -14.60
N ASN A 248 6.88 10.58 -15.75
CA ASN A 248 5.89 9.80 -16.48
C ASN A 248 6.41 9.39 -17.86
N SER A 249 6.53 8.08 -18.06
CA SER A 249 6.74 7.44 -19.36
C SER A 249 5.56 6.54 -19.78
N GLY A 250 4.58 6.33 -18.88
CA GLY A 250 3.33 5.61 -19.12
C GLY A 250 2.13 6.54 -19.25
N GLU A 251 1.01 6.16 -18.64
CA GLU A 251 -0.25 6.92 -18.64
C GLU A 251 -0.64 7.41 -17.23
N ILE A 252 -0.95 8.70 -17.11
CA ILE A 252 -1.61 9.29 -15.94
C ILE A 252 -2.98 9.80 -16.40
N ILE A 253 -4.06 9.17 -15.91
CA ILE A 253 -5.41 9.35 -16.46
C ILE A 253 -6.42 9.65 -15.35
N SER A 254 -7.12 10.76 -15.49
CA SER A 254 -8.44 10.92 -14.88
C SER A 254 -9.51 10.48 -15.87
N ALA A 255 -10.29 9.46 -15.53
CA ALA A 255 -11.36 8.95 -16.38
C ALA A 255 -12.62 9.85 -16.39
N ASN A 256 -12.62 10.95 -15.64
CA ASN A 256 -13.71 11.91 -15.61
C ASN A 256 -13.68 12.82 -16.85
N PRO A 257 -14.66 12.72 -17.78
CA PRO A 257 -14.65 13.47 -19.02
C PRO A 257 -15.07 14.95 -18.88
N ALA A 258 -15.63 15.36 -17.74
CA ALA A 258 -16.13 16.72 -17.57
C ALA A 258 -15.08 17.68 -17.00
N ASN A 259 -14.26 17.19 -16.07
CA ASN A 259 -13.30 18.00 -15.31
C ASN A 259 -12.16 17.16 -14.72
N GLY A 260 -11.79 16.06 -15.38
CA GLY A 260 -10.68 15.22 -14.94
C GLY A 260 -9.35 15.99 -14.93
N ILE A 261 -8.48 15.65 -13.99
CA ILE A 261 -7.15 16.24 -13.83
C ILE A 261 -6.13 15.11 -13.79
N GLY A 262 -5.09 15.14 -14.61
CA GLY A 262 -4.04 14.11 -14.52
C GLY A 262 -3.27 14.24 -13.19
N ILE A 263 -2.69 15.40 -12.96
CA ILE A 263 -1.89 15.73 -11.77
C ILE A 263 -2.47 16.98 -11.11
N SER A 264 -2.79 16.91 -9.82
CA SER A 264 -3.29 18.02 -9.02
C SER A 264 -2.27 18.42 -7.96
N LEU A 265 -1.80 19.67 -8.03
CA LEU A 265 -1.00 20.33 -7.01
C LEU A 265 -1.93 21.31 -6.27
N GLU A 266 -2.42 20.93 -5.09
CA GLU A 266 -3.35 21.79 -4.34
C GLU A 266 -2.64 23.07 -3.84
N ASN A 267 -3.41 24.13 -3.57
CA ASN A 267 -2.85 25.37 -3.06
C ASN A 267 -2.07 25.12 -1.76
N GLY A 268 -0.84 25.62 -1.69
CA GLY A 268 0.09 25.38 -0.57
C GLY A 268 0.87 24.07 -0.64
N SER A 269 0.65 23.25 -1.68
CA SER A 269 1.59 22.18 -2.04
C SER A 269 2.81 22.72 -2.79
N GLN A 270 3.91 21.99 -2.76
CA GLN A 270 5.16 22.36 -3.44
C GLN A 270 5.74 21.16 -4.17
N LEU A 271 6.18 21.37 -5.42
CA LEU A 271 7.02 20.43 -6.15
C LEU A 271 8.41 21.05 -6.24
N ALA A 272 9.41 20.43 -5.61
CA ALA A 272 10.78 20.93 -5.63
C ALA A 272 11.56 20.47 -6.89
N GLY A 273 11.19 19.32 -7.45
CA GLY A 273 11.71 18.84 -8.73
C GLY A 273 10.84 19.26 -9.92
N GLU A 274 10.74 18.38 -10.93
CA GLU A 274 10.04 18.67 -12.17
C GLU A 274 8.94 17.63 -12.46
N ILE A 275 8.03 17.99 -13.38
CA ILE A 275 7.17 17.00 -14.04
C ILE A 275 7.85 16.66 -15.37
N ILE A 276 8.44 15.46 -15.44
CA ILE A 276 9.13 14.97 -16.64
C ILE A 276 8.20 13.99 -17.35
N ASN A 277 7.62 14.42 -18.47
CA ASN A 277 6.66 13.62 -19.20
C ASN A 277 7.17 13.22 -20.60
N THR A 278 7.38 11.92 -20.81
CA THR A 278 7.56 11.30 -22.12
C THR A 278 6.40 10.38 -22.50
N GLY A 279 5.42 10.20 -21.60
CA GLY A 279 4.19 9.44 -21.81
C GLY A 279 2.96 10.35 -22.02
N SER A 280 1.80 9.88 -21.57
CA SER A 280 0.53 10.61 -21.62
C SER A 280 0.09 11.07 -20.23
N ILE A 281 -0.32 12.33 -20.12
CA ILE A 281 -1.03 12.87 -18.97
C ILE A 281 -2.35 13.41 -19.49
N ASN A 282 -3.46 12.77 -19.11
CA ASN A 282 -4.80 13.15 -19.53
C ASN A 282 -5.64 13.47 -18.29
N GLY A 283 -5.94 14.75 -18.12
CA GLY A 283 -7.15 15.16 -17.40
C GLY A 283 -8.24 15.34 -18.44
N GLY A 284 -9.47 14.87 -18.19
CA GLY A 284 -10.59 14.99 -19.13
C GLY A 284 -10.96 16.42 -19.58
N ARG A 285 -10.18 17.44 -19.19
CA ARG A 285 -10.09 18.73 -19.86
C ARG A 285 -8.66 18.93 -20.35
N ASP A 286 -8.44 18.84 -21.66
CA ASP A 286 -7.18 19.22 -22.29
C ASP A 286 -6.90 20.72 -22.02
N GLY A 287 -5.87 21.03 -21.23
CA GLY A 287 -5.31 22.38 -21.05
C GLY A 287 -5.67 23.08 -19.75
#